data_AF-A0A1L9RIF3-F1
#
_entry.id   AF-A0A1L9RIF3-F1
#
_cell.length_a   1.000
_cell.length_b   1.000
_cell.length_c   1.000
_cell.angle_alpha   90.00
_cell.angle_beta   90.00
_cell.angle_gamma   90.00
#
_symmetry.space_group_name_H-M   'P 1'
#
loop_
_entity.id
_entity.type
_entity.pdbx_description
1 polymer ?
#
loop_
_entity_poly.entity_id
_entity_poly.type
_entity_poly.pdbx_seq_one_letter_code
_entity_poly.pdbx_strand_id
1 'polypeptide(L)'
;MAPTSSRVCFYGYQDPLIDDVEIMVERAIEHNARNALITVPLESNYNRPDHQQPGGHLYYQPDIFSSRLWLPGSQLKIGFLAGTDWQRDQVKRYAPQWTQYGNISFIFLTDTDMASITPDILVGFDSSKGSWACRGTDCRYFSSRGHVSVNLGCILQQRSQVDNAATVLHQFGHVLGLVHEHASTRTLIPLIEERVHEDLGSPPSNWDEALIERICPTHHDHSSVQKPAFDSCSIMLKYYPHTWVKHGHCPRFNIAISELDKDYIRFYYPHQNPGIGNFNTLELTRNITHLPLYTKEISFQQKDQYLHGIIVGLHWFDTESSCTLRIRVKAVVKDQQTLTPSISTWADSAIYSAGISWLGVGPKLGFLQHGICTAELTAASPRPVNPTLVEFSTPFRTPPKVICFLQDIDMDSNDNWRIKAYPSDITPQSFKINIDPGAGTILHEASVGWLAYPAETVGVASGRIDTNDLRSWNDTQQHNASCTSFSKPFSKIPNVFVVLDSFDYDGDQNPRLRVSTSLVTPDGFNWSLQSWADSIMYQAGASWFAWED
;
A
#
# COMPACT_ATOMS: atom_id res chain seq x y z
N MET A 1 -13.04 -4.89 40.17
CA MET A 1 -13.35 -5.26 38.78
C MET A 1 -12.58 -4.32 37.85
N ALA A 2 -12.21 -4.76 36.64
CA ALA A 2 -11.59 -3.85 35.67
C ALA A 2 -12.61 -2.79 35.18
N PRO A 3 -12.18 -1.57 34.81
CA PRO A 3 -13.06 -0.56 34.24
C PRO A 3 -13.82 -1.06 33.00
N THR A 4 -15.03 -0.56 32.76
CA THR A 4 -15.83 -0.86 31.56
C THR A 4 -15.08 -0.53 30.26
N SER A 5 -14.27 0.53 30.29
CA SER A 5 -13.42 0.99 29.19
C SER A 5 -12.13 0.17 29.00
N SER A 6 -11.84 -0.82 29.84
CA SER A 6 -10.55 -1.54 29.82
C SER A 6 -10.28 -2.38 28.56
N ARG A 7 -11.29 -2.58 27.72
CA ARG A 7 -11.20 -3.26 26.41
C ARG A 7 -11.13 -2.29 25.23
N VAL A 8 -11.28 -0.99 25.47
CA VAL A 8 -11.34 0.03 24.43
C VAL A 8 -9.94 0.42 23.98
N CYS A 9 -9.74 0.49 22.66
CA CYS A 9 -8.55 1.06 22.05
C CYS A 9 -8.79 2.56 21.81
N PHE A 10 -7.83 3.37 22.24
CA PHE A 10 -7.83 4.82 22.14
C PHE A 10 -6.80 5.29 21.10
N TYR A 11 -6.85 4.69 19.91
CA TYR A 11 -6.05 5.11 18.75
C TYR A 11 -6.18 6.63 18.54
N GLY A 12 -5.07 7.31 18.23
CA GLY A 12 -5.00 8.77 18.12
C GLY A 12 -4.72 9.52 19.45
N TYR A 13 -4.48 8.81 20.56
CA TYR A 13 -4.15 9.44 21.85
C TYR A 13 -2.93 10.37 21.78
N GLN A 14 -1.93 10.03 20.95
CA GLN A 14 -0.72 10.81 20.71
C GLN A 14 -0.68 11.44 19.31
N ASP A 15 -1.82 11.65 18.64
CA ASP A 15 -1.79 12.29 17.33
C ASP A 15 -1.11 13.66 17.44
N PRO A 16 -0.09 13.90 16.62
CA PRO A 16 0.73 15.08 16.74
C PRO A 16 0.04 16.30 16.11
N LEU A 17 0.69 17.46 16.17
CA LEU A 17 0.25 18.62 15.39
C LEU A 17 0.36 18.31 13.89
N ILE A 18 -0.43 19.00 13.04
CA ILE A 18 -0.45 18.76 11.58
C ILE A 18 0.95 18.80 10.97
N ASP A 19 1.83 19.69 11.43
CA ASP A 19 3.21 19.85 10.93
C ASP A 19 4.11 18.61 11.17
N ASP A 20 3.79 17.77 12.16
CA ASP A 20 4.55 16.54 12.43
C ASP A 20 4.18 15.39 11.46
N VAL A 21 3.00 15.45 10.83
CA VAL A 21 2.49 14.36 9.98
C VAL A 21 3.33 14.25 8.70
N GLU A 22 3.73 15.37 8.10
CA GLU A 22 4.61 15.38 6.93
C GLU A 22 5.97 14.74 7.25
N ILE A 23 6.58 15.14 8.37
CA ILE A 23 7.86 14.58 8.82
C ILE A 23 7.73 13.08 9.08
N MET A 24 6.61 12.63 9.67
CA MET A 24 6.35 11.21 9.91
C MET A 24 6.21 10.42 8.59
N VAL A 25 5.51 10.98 7.59
CA VAL A 25 5.44 10.40 6.24
C VAL A 25 6.84 10.25 5.65
N GLU A 26 7.62 11.32 5.65
CA GLU A 26 8.97 11.31 5.10
C GLU A 26 9.83 10.23 5.75
N ARG A 27 9.83 10.17 7.08
CA ARG A 27 10.54 9.15 7.87
C ARG A 27 10.02 7.74 7.65
N ALA A 28 8.71 7.56 7.44
CA ALA A 28 8.14 6.26 7.10
C ALA A 28 8.72 5.78 5.76
N ILE A 29 8.79 6.66 4.76
CA ILE A 29 9.44 6.34 3.48
C ILE A 29 10.95 6.11 3.71
N GLU A 30 11.61 6.83 4.65
CA GLU A 30 13.08 6.67 4.88
C GLU A 30 13.37 5.28 5.42
N HIS A 31 12.54 4.87 6.35
CA HIS A 31 12.60 3.57 6.95
C HIS A 31 12.25 2.47 5.93
N ASN A 32 11.25 2.70 5.09
CA ASN A 32 10.80 1.76 4.07
C ASN A 32 10.27 2.52 2.85
N ALA A 33 11.06 2.58 1.77
CA ALA A 33 10.71 3.31 0.56
C ALA A 33 9.43 2.80 -0.12
N ARG A 34 9.00 1.56 0.15
CA ARG A 34 7.68 1.05 -0.30
C ARG A 34 6.51 1.83 0.28
N ASN A 35 6.70 2.54 1.39
CA ASN A 35 5.66 3.43 1.88
C ASN A 35 5.33 4.54 0.87
N ALA A 36 6.25 4.91 -0.04
CA ALA A 36 5.92 5.85 -1.13
C ALA A 36 5.01 5.24 -2.21
N LEU A 37 4.79 3.92 -2.23
CA LEU A 37 3.81 3.28 -3.13
C LEU A 37 2.38 3.39 -2.61
N ILE A 38 2.21 3.53 -1.30
CA ILE A 38 0.92 3.42 -0.62
C ILE A 38 0.56 4.74 0.09
N THR A 39 1.53 5.64 0.33
CA THR A 39 1.32 6.90 1.04
C THR A 39 0.95 8.03 0.10
N VAL A 40 -0.25 8.59 0.23
CA VAL A 40 -0.61 9.86 -0.42
C VAL A 40 0.45 10.92 -0.07
N PRO A 41 1.12 11.54 -1.06
CA PRO A 41 1.90 12.74 -0.81
C PRO A 41 0.93 13.78 -0.30
N LEU A 42 1.13 14.24 0.93
CA LEU A 42 0.31 15.32 1.49
C LEU A 42 0.50 16.52 0.57
N GLU A 43 -0.60 17.17 0.20
CA GLU A 43 -0.58 18.43 -0.55
C GLU A 43 0.43 19.35 0.15
N SER A 44 1.60 19.56 -0.46
CA SER A 44 2.49 20.62 -0.01
C SER A 44 1.72 21.91 -0.26
N ASN A 45 1.47 22.68 0.80
CA ASN A 45 0.78 23.96 0.75
C ASN A 45 1.60 25.04 0.00
N TYR A 46 2.06 24.76 -1.22
CA TYR A 46 2.58 25.78 -2.12
C TYR A 46 1.42 26.40 -2.89
N ASN A 47 0.88 27.47 -2.31
CA ASN A 47 0.08 28.51 -2.96
C ASN A 47 -1.14 28.04 -3.77
N ARG A 48 -2.28 27.81 -3.11
CA ARG A 48 -3.58 28.10 -3.74
C ARG A 48 -4.04 29.52 -3.39
N PRO A 49 -4.15 30.43 -4.36
CA PRO A 49 -4.99 31.60 -4.21
C PRO A 49 -6.46 31.16 -4.31
N ASP A 50 -7.17 31.33 -3.19
CA ASP A 50 -8.59 31.64 -3.09
C ASP A 50 -9.59 30.79 -3.91
N HIS A 51 -10.03 29.67 -3.31
CA HIS A 51 -11.43 29.24 -3.46
C HIS A 51 -11.97 28.83 -2.09
N GLN A 52 -12.67 29.77 -1.45
CA GLN A 52 -13.59 29.53 -0.36
C GLN A 52 -14.65 28.50 -0.80
N GLN A 53 -14.55 27.26 -0.34
CA GLN A 53 -15.73 26.42 -0.18
C GLN A 53 -16.30 26.64 1.24
N PRO A 54 -17.58 27.02 1.37
CA PRO A 54 -18.20 27.25 2.67
C PRO A 54 -18.64 25.93 3.30
N GLY A 55 -18.16 25.65 4.52
CA GLY A 55 -18.81 24.74 5.45
C GLY A 55 -18.44 23.26 5.29
N GLY A 56 -17.41 22.83 6.03
CA GLY A 56 -17.09 21.42 6.23
C GLY A 56 -15.59 21.23 6.37
N HIS A 57 -15.04 21.45 7.57
CA HIS A 57 -13.72 20.92 7.90
C HIS A 57 -13.84 19.39 7.97
N LEU A 58 -13.85 18.74 6.81
CA LEU A 58 -13.57 17.32 6.70
C LEU A 58 -12.11 17.15 7.11
N TYR A 59 -11.89 16.63 8.31
CA TYR A 59 -10.63 15.99 8.67
C TYR A 59 -10.37 14.91 7.61
N TYR A 60 -9.66 15.26 6.54
CA TYR A 60 -8.99 14.29 5.69
C TYR A 60 -8.10 13.49 6.63
N GLN A 61 -8.52 12.31 7.07
CA GLN A 61 -7.68 11.46 7.93
C GLN A 61 -6.49 11.01 7.08
N PRO A 62 -5.31 11.63 7.24
CA PRO A 62 -4.10 11.23 6.51
C PRO A 62 -3.76 9.78 6.87
N ASP A 63 -4.22 9.35 8.04
CA ASP A 63 -4.01 8.04 8.60
C ASP A 63 -4.62 6.90 7.80
N ILE A 64 -5.73 7.06 7.09
CA ILE A 64 -6.26 5.96 6.28
C ILE A 64 -5.41 5.76 5.00
N PHE A 65 -4.79 6.84 4.50
CA PHE A 65 -4.18 6.88 3.17
C PHE A 65 -2.65 6.92 3.17
N SER A 66 -2.02 6.91 4.34
CA SER A 66 -0.58 6.95 4.48
C SER A 66 -0.04 5.66 5.09
N SER A 67 0.69 4.84 4.34
CA SER A 67 1.32 3.64 4.91
C SER A 67 2.43 4.01 5.89
N ARG A 68 2.46 3.32 7.03
CA ARG A 68 3.50 3.43 8.07
C ARG A 68 4.24 2.12 8.27
N LEU A 69 4.37 1.31 7.21
CA LEU A 69 4.85 -0.06 7.33
C LEU A 69 6.35 -0.08 7.60
N TRP A 70 6.79 -0.99 8.46
CA TRP A 70 8.22 -1.25 8.64
C TRP A 70 8.80 -1.91 7.39
N LEU A 71 10.12 -1.83 7.22
CA LEU A 71 10.78 -2.57 6.13
C LEU A 71 10.65 -4.08 6.39
N PRO A 72 10.17 -4.91 5.42
CA PRO A 72 10.16 -6.36 5.59
C PRO A 72 11.57 -6.90 5.91
N GLY A 73 11.66 -7.80 6.88
CA GLY A 73 12.89 -8.33 7.46
C GLY A 73 13.41 -7.52 8.66
N SER A 74 12.75 -6.41 9.01
CA SER A 74 13.12 -5.60 10.18
C SER A 74 13.03 -6.40 11.49
N GLN A 75 14.02 -6.19 12.37
CA GLN A 75 14.02 -6.68 13.74
C GLN A 75 13.73 -5.50 14.67
N LEU A 76 12.47 -5.32 15.06
CA LEU A 76 12.03 -4.15 15.82
C LEU A 76 12.46 -4.28 17.28
N LYS A 77 13.20 -3.29 17.77
CA LYS A 77 13.67 -3.24 19.16
C LYS A 77 12.60 -2.63 20.05
N ILE A 78 12.14 -3.40 21.04
CA ILE A 78 11.08 -3.02 21.95
C ILE A 78 11.67 -2.78 23.34
N GLY A 79 11.53 -1.56 23.84
CA GLY A 79 11.88 -1.16 25.19
C GLY A 79 10.66 -0.99 26.09
N PHE A 80 10.87 -1.06 27.41
CA PHE A 80 9.84 -0.82 28.42
C PHE A 80 10.26 0.34 29.32
N LEU A 81 9.50 1.44 29.35
CA LEU A 81 9.77 2.55 30.28
C LEU A 81 9.28 2.28 31.70
N ALA A 82 8.28 1.41 31.83
CA ALA A 82 7.63 1.10 33.10
C ALA A 82 7.05 -0.32 33.05
N GLY A 83 6.17 -0.62 34.00
CA GLY A 83 5.45 -1.90 34.09
C GLY A 83 6.17 -2.95 34.91
N THR A 84 5.37 -3.76 35.60
CA THR A 84 5.84 -4.93 36.36
C THR A 84 6.37 -6.01 35.43
N ASP A 85 7.20 -6.93 35.95
CA ASP A 85 7.69 -8.09 35.18
C ASP A 85 6.54 -8.88 34.57
N TRP A 86 5.47 -9.10 35.33
CA TRP A 86 4.27 -9.79 34.83
C TRP A 86 3.63 -9.09 33.62
N GLN A 87 3.54 -7.75 33.63
CA GLN A 87 3.00 -6.97 32.51
C GLN A 87 3.93 -7.06 31.29
N ARG A 88 5.24 -6.88 31.49
CA ARG A 88 6.26 -7.01 30.43
C ARG A 88 6.22 -8.42 29.81
N ASP A 89 6.02 -9.45 30.62
CA ASP A 89 5.93 -10.84 30.17
C ASP A 89 4.66 -11.11 29.35
N GLN A 90 3.54 -10.42 29.61
CA GLN A 90 2.36 -10.52 28.74
C GLN A 90 2.69 -10.01 27.33
N VAL A 91 3.41 -8.88 27.23
CA VAL A 91 3.83 -8.33 25.94
C VAL A 91 4.76 -9.29 25.22
N LYS A 92 5.81 -9.75 25.90
CA LYS A 92 6.78 -10.72 25.36
C LYS A 92 6.12 -12.03 24.89
N ARG A 93 5.02 -12.43 25.52
CA ARG A 93 4.31 -13.66 25.19
C ARG A 93 3.38 -13.53 23.97
N TYR A 94 2.62 -12.44 23.87
CA TYR A 94 1.55 -12.34 22.86
C TYR A 94 1.96 -11.55 21.63
N ALA A 95 2.75 -10.48 21.77
CA ALA A 95 3.14 -9.67 20.62
C ALA A 95 3.83 -10.50 19.50
N PRO A 96 4.77 -11.43 19.80
CA PRO A 96 5.42 -12.24 18.76
C PRO A 96 4.51 -13.18 17.98
N GLN A 97 3.22 -13.33 18.32
CA GLN A 97 2.31 -14.13 17.49
C GLN A 97 2.17 -13.55 16.08
N TRP A 98 2.23 -12.22 15.94
CA TRP A 98 2.19 -11.57 14.63
C TRP A 98 3.36 -11.94 13.72
N THR A 99 4.54 -12.18 14.29
CA THR A 99 5.77 -12.48 13.52
C THR A 99 5.73 -13.85 12.84
N GLN A 100 4.69 -14.66 13.11
CA GLN A 100 4.47 -15.95 12.44
C GLN A 100 3.88 -15.79 11.03
N TYR A 101 3.26 -14.64 10.74
CA TYR A 101 2.50 -14.44 9.51
C TYR A 101 3.22 -13.55 8.49
N GLY A 102 4.31 -12.90 8.87
CA GLY A 102 5.08 -12.01 8.00
C GLY A 102 6.55 -11.93 8.40
N ASN A 103 7.36 -11.47 7.46
CA ASN A 103 8.79 -11.26 7.58
C ASN A 103 9.09 -10.02 8.43
N ILE A 104 8.91 -10.14 9.75
CA ILE A 104 9.28 -9.12 10.74
C ILE A 104 9.51 -9.82 12.08
N SER A 105 10.43 -9.34 12.91
CA SER A 105 10.70 -9.95 14.21
C SER A 105 10.85 -8.91 15.31
N PHE A 106 10.72 -9.35 16.57
CA PHE A 106 10.79 -8.48 17.74
C PHE A 106 11.99 -8.85 18.63
N ILE A 107 12.74 -7.83 19.04
CA ILE A 107 13.82 -7.94 20.01
C ILE A 107 13.42 -7.14 21.25
N PHE A 108 13.24 -7.83 22.38
CA PHE A 108 12.94 -7.16 23.65
C PHE A 108 14.23 -6.76 24.35
N LEU A 109 14.43 -5.45 24.51
CA LEU A 109 15.60 -4.89 25.18
C LEU A 109 15.51 -5.11 26.69
N THR A 110 16.65 -5.42 27.31
CA THR A 110 16.80 -5.39 28.76
C THR A 110 16.95 -3.96 29.27
N ASP A 111 16.80 -3.73 30.57
CA ASP A 111 17.02 -2.41 31.17
C ASP A 111 18.47 -1.93 30.94
N THR A 112 19.44 -2.85 30.85
CA THR A 112 20.84 -2.53 30.50
C THR A 112 20.98 -2.12 29.03
N ASP A 113 20.31 -2.82 28.11
CA ASP A 113 20.32 -2.46 26.68
C ASP A 113 19.75 -1.05 26.47
N MET A 114 18.67 -0.72 27.19
CA MET A 114 18.00 0.58 27.15
C MET A 114 18.91 1.77 27.55
N ALA A 115 20.06 1.52 28.19
CA ALA A 115 21.03 2.57 28.50
C ALA A 115 21.89 3.00 27.29
N SER A 116 21.95 2.18 26.24
CA SER A 116 22.84 2.40 25.08
C SER A 116 22.17 2.19 23.72
N ILE A 117 21.00 1.55 23.69
CA ILE A 117 20.24 1.25 22.48
C ILE A 117 18.92 2.00 22.54
N THR A 118 18.69 2.89 21.57
CA THR A 118 17.37 3.50 21.37
C THR A 118 16.42 2.45 20.78
N PRO A 119 15.28 2.15 21.42
CA PRO A 119 14.30 1.22 20.87
C PRO A 119 13.53 1.84 19.70
N ASP A 120 13.03 1.00 18.79
CA ASP A 120 12.06 1.41 17.77
C ASP A 120 10.67 1.61 18.38
N ILE A 121 10.33 0.86 19.44
CA ILE A 121 9.04 0.90 20.13
C ILE A 121 9.26 1.03 21.63
N LEU A 122 8.56 1.97 22.27
CA LEU A 122 8.70 2.23 23.69
C LEU A 122 7.36 2.01 24.40
N VAL A 123 7.29 0.99 25.25
CA VAL A 123 6.06 0.54 25.89
C VAL A 123 5.91 1.13 27.30
N GLY A 124 4.74 1.72 27.56
CA GLY A 124 4.27 2.18 28.86
C GLY A 124 3.07 1.38 29.36
N PHE A 125 2.74 1.53 30.65
CA PHE A 125 1.62 0.86 31.31
C PHE A 125 0.81 1.81 32.20
N ASP A 126 0.67 3.06 31.77
CA ASP A 126 -0.05 4.09 32.51
C ASP A 126 -1.57 3.85 32.41
N SER A 127 -2.19 3.39 33.49
CA SER A 127 -3.63 3.10 33.52
C SER A 127 -4.51 4.33 33.34
N SER A 128 -3.99 5.53 33.62
CA SER A 128 -4.75 6.78 33.40
C SER A 128 -4.85 7.15 31.91
N LYS A 129 -4.05 6.53 31.05
CA LYS A 129 -4.00 6.82 29.61
C LYS A 129 -4.65 5.75 28.75
N GLY A 130 -5.32 4.76 29.34
CA GLY A 130 -5.98 3.67 28.61
C GLY A 130 -5.00 2.82 27.78
N SER A 131 -5.49 2.12 26.76
CA SER A 131 -4.65 1.37 25.83
C SER A 131 -4.67 1.96 24.43
N TRP A 132 -3.48 2.24 23.89
CA TRP A 132 -3.27 2.83 22.56
C TRP A 132 -1.87 2.51 22.03
N ALA A 133 -1.69 2.64 20.72
CA ALA A 133 -0.42 2.50 20.04
C ALA A 133 -0.33 3.49 18.89
N CYS A 134 0.84 4.11 18.73
CA CYS A 134 1.21 4.76 17.48
C CYS A 134 1.23 3.72 16.36
N ARG A 135 1.06 4.19 15.13
CA ARG A 135 0.96 3.29 13.99
C ARG A 135 2.32 3.08 13.34
N GLY A 136 2.72 1.82 13.18
CA GLY A 136 3.86 1.51 12.33
C GLY A 136 5.14 2.25 12.72
N THR A 137 5.84 2.79 11.72
CA THR A 137 7.06 3.59 11.87
C THR A 137 6.91 4.86 12.72
N ASP A 138 5.69 5.34 12.97
CA ASP A 138 5.46 6.47 13.89
C ASP A 138 5.88 6.07 15.32
N CYS A 139 5.85 4.78 15.65
CA CYS A 139 6.40 4.29 16.91
C CYS A 139 7.85 4.72 17.12
N ARG A 140 8.66 4.66 16.05
CA ARG A 140 10.07 5.05 16.07
C ARG A 140 10.24 6.56 16.13
N TYR A 141 9.34 7.32 15.50
CA TYR A 141 9.31 8.78 15.60
C TYR A 141 9.24 9.21 17.07
N PHE A 142 8.26 8.71 17.82
CA PHE A 142 8.07 9.05 19.23
C PHE A 142 9.14 8.42 20.14
N SER A 143 9.44 7.13 19.94
CA SER A 143 10.42 6.40 20.75
C SER A 143 11.83 7.04 20.69
N SER A 144 12.26 7.49 19.51
CA SER A 144 13.56 8.17 19.33
C SER A 144 13.70 9.47 20.13
N ARG A 145 12.59 10.04 20.59
CA ARG A 145 12.52 11.24 21.44
C ARG A 145 12.29 10.92 22.92
N GLY A 146 12.34 9.64 23.29
CA GLY A 146 12.10 9.16 24.66
C GLY A 146 10.62 9.14 25.04
N HIS A 147 9.70 9.29 24.09
CA HIS A 147 8.27 9.22 24.35
C HIS A 147 7.74 7.80 24.20
N VAL A 148 6.84 7.39 25.11
CA VAL A 148 6.05 6.16 24.96
C VAL A 148 5.37 6.20 23.60
N SER A 149 5.50 5.14 22.81
CA SER A 149 4.78 4.97 21.54
C SER A 149 3.70 3.89 21.58
N VAL A 150 3.66 3.10 22.65
CA VAL A 150 2.59 2.14 22.92
C VAL A 150 2.27 2.18 24.41
N ASN A 151 1.03 2.45 24.78
CA ASN A 151 0.59 2.35 26.16
C ASN A 151 -0.38 1.19 26.35
N LEU A 152 -0.06 0.33 27.31
CA LEU A 152 -0.82 -0.86 27.67
C LEU A 152 -1.45 -0.69 29.06
N GLY A 153 -2.12 0.44 29.29
CA GLY A 153 -2.69 0.82 30.58
C GLY A 153 -3.75 -0.14 31.13
N CYS A 154 -4.31 -1.01 30.28
CA CYS A 154 -5.32 -1.99 30.68
C CYS A 154 -4.80 -3.43 30.77
N ILE A 155 -3.49 -3.67 30.75
CA ILE A 155 -2.91 -4.99 31.04
C ILE A 155 -2.83 -5.19 32.55
N LEU A 156 -3.78 -5.97 33.07
CA LEU A 156 -4.13 -5.99 34.49
C LEU A 156 -4.35 -7.44 34.96
N GLN A 157 -3.81 -7.81 36.12
CA GLN A 157 -3.92 -9.20 36.66
C GLN A 157 -5.37 -9.61 36.95
N GLN A 158 -6.24 -8.66 37.24
CA GLN A 158 -7.68 -8.89 37.46
C GLN A 158 -8.48 -9.11 36.17
N ARG A 159 -7.90 -8.87 34.99
CA ARG A 159 -8.52 -9.21 33.71
C ARG A 159 -8.18 -10.65 33.34
N SER A 160 -9.07 -11.28 32.56
CA SER A 160 -8.81 -12.61 32.04
C SER A 160 -7.52 -12.61 31.20
N GLN A 161 -6.83 -13.76 31.18
CA GLN A 161 -5.64 -13.91 30.34
C GLN A 161 -5.96 -13.64 28.86
N VAL A 162 -7.14 -14.08 28.40
CA VAL A 162 -7.62 -13.90 27.03
C VAL A 162 -7.83 -12.42 26.69
N ASP A 163 -8.40 -11.64 27.62
CA ASP A 163 -8.62 -10.21 27.46
C ASP A 163 -7.31 -9.42 27.37
N ASN A 164 -6.34 -9.77 28.22
CA ASN A 164 -5.00 -9.18 28.20
C ASN A 164 -4.28 -9.55 26.88
N ALA A 165 -4.36 -10.80 26.46
CA ALA A 165 -3.80 -11.25 25.18
C ALA A 165 -4.39 -10.48 24.01
N ALA A 166 -5.72 -10.39 23.92
CA ALA A 166 -6.42 -9.66 22.87
C ALA A 166 -6.01 -8.18 22.82
N THR A 167 -5.85 -7.54 23.98
CA THR A 167 -5.39 -6.14 24.06
C THR A 167 -3.98 -5.99 23.52
N VAL A 168 -3.04 -6.88 23.90
CA VAL A 168 -1.66 -6.85 23.35
C VAL A 168 -1.69 -7.08 21.83
N LEU A 169 -2.42 -8.09 21.36
CA LEU A 169 -2.51 -8.41 19.93
C LEU A 169 -3.05 -7.23 19.12
N HIS A 170 -4.13 -6.60 19.58
CA HIS A 170 -4.72 -5.42 18.93
C HIS A 170 -3.74 -4.24 18.85
N GLN A 171 -3.12 -3.86 19.97
CA GLN A 171 -2.17 -2.75 19.98
C GLN A 171 -0.94 -3.05 19.11
N PHE A 172 -0.46 -4.29 19.10
CA PHE A 172 0.64 -4.68 18.21
C PHE A 172 0.22 -4.82 16.73
N GLY A 173 -1.08 -4.94 16.42
CA GLY A 173 -1.58 -4.75 15.06
C GLY A 173 -1.35 -3.32 14.57
N HIS A 174 -1.66 -2.32 15.40
CA HIS A 174 -1.33 -0.91 15.10
C HIS A 174 0.18 -0.67 14.97
N VAL A 175 0.99 -1.25 15.86
CA VAL A 175 2.45 -1.22 15.74
C VAL A 175 2.92 -1.75 14.39
N LEU A 176 2.22 -2.72 13.79
CA LEU A 176 2.55 -3.25 12.46
C LEU A 176 1.84 -2.52 11.31
N GLY A 177 1.11 -1.44 11.59
CA GLY A 177 0.50 -0.57 10.59
C GLY A 177 -0.97 -0.85 10.28
N LEU A 178 -1.62 -1.77 10.98
CA LEU A 178 -3.06 -2.01 10.81
C LEU A 178 -3.87 -0.84 11.41
N VAL A 179 -5.01 -0.55 10.80
CA VAL A 179 -5.98 0.44 11.29
C VAL A 179 -7.23 -0.28 11.81
N HIS A 180 -8.11 0.43 12.52
CA HIS A 180 -9.36 -0.15 13.01
C HIS A 180 -10.26 -0.61 11.85
N GLU A 181 -10.87 -1.79 11.99
CA GLU A 181 -11.73 -2.38 10.94
C GLU A 181 -12.95 -1.50 10.62
N HIS A 182 -13.53 -0.79 11.58
CA HIS A 182 -14.65 0.14 11.32
C HIS A 182 -14.26 1.36 10.48
N ALA A 183 -12.96 1.70 10.40
CA ALA A 183 -12.48 2.74 9.49
C ALA A 183 -12.72 2.37 8.01
N SER A 184 -12.99 1.09 7.72
CA SER A 184 -13.24 0.60 6.37
C SER A 184 -14.73 0.65 5.93
N THR A 185 -15.71 0.77 6.85
CA THR A 185 -17.12 0.41 6.52
C THR A 185 -18.20 1.49 6.60
N ARG A 186 -17.90 2.74 6.95
CA ARG A 186 -18.93 3.77 7.21
C ARG A 186 -19.97 3.34 8.26
N THR A 187 -19.68 2.37 9.13
CA THR A 187 -20.61 1.99 10.20
C THR A 187 -20.46 2.96 11.37
N LEU A 188 -21.26 4.01 11.34
CA LEU A 188 -21.49 4.87 12.49
C LEU A 188 -22.11 4.04 13.62
N ILE A 189 -21.33 3.78 14.66
CA ILE A 189 -21.85 3.20 15.90
C ILE A 189 -22.37 4.38 16.73
N PRO A 190 -23.70 4.51 16.93
CA PRO A 190 -24.26 5.64 17.64
C PRO A 190 -23.91 5.54 19.13
N LEU A 191 -22.96 6.36 19.59
CA LEU A 191 -22.53 6.39 20.98
C LEU A 191 -23.46 7.26 21.85
N ILE A 192 -23.59 6.88 23.13
CA ILE A 192 -24.18 7.66 24.21
C ILE A 192 -23.07 8.54 24.77
N GLU A 193 -22.99 9.77 24.27
CA GLU A 193 -21.95 10.75 24.62
C GLU A 193 -21.83 10.93 26.13
N GLU A 194 -22.94 11.11 26.82
CA GLU A 194 -22.97 11.32 28.26
C GLU A 194 -22.30 10.17 29.01
N ARG A 195 -22.50 8.93 28.53
CA ARG A 195 -21.92 7.75 29.16
C ARG A 195 -20.43 7.59 28.85
N VAL A 196 -20.00 7.93 27.64
CA VAL A 196 -18.58 7.97 27.26
C VAL A 196 -17.85 8.99 28.13
N HIS A 197 -18.41 10.19 28.29
CA HIS A 197 -17.83 11.25 29.12
C HIS A 197 -17.85 10.89 30.60
N GLU A 198 -18.92 10.28 31.12
CA GLU A 198 -18.98 9.80 32.51
C GLU A 198 -17.91 8.74 32.81
N ASP A 199 -17.79 7.72 31.96
CA ASP A 199 -16.85 6.61 32.17
C ASP A 199 -15.39 7.04 31.97
N LEU A 200 -15.09 7.96 31.03
CA LEU A 200 -13.72 8.41 30.72
C LEU A 200 -13.27 9.62 31.55
N GLY A 201 -14.20 10.50 31.97
CA GLY A 201 -13.94 11.62 32.86
C GLY A 201 -13.79 11.20 34.34
N SER A 202 -14.11 9.96 34.67
CA SER A 202 -13.92 9.39 36.00
C SER A 202 -12.57 8.65 36.14
N PRO A 203 -12.10 8.38 37.37
CA PRO A 203 -10.94 7.50 37.58
C PRO A 203 -11.13 6.12 36.92
N PRO A 204 -10.07 5.51 36.36
CA PRO A 204 -8.67 5.93 36.48
C PRO A 204 -8.20 6.97 35.45
N SER A 205 -8.98 7.25 34.40
CA SER A 205 -8.55 8.11 33.28
C SER A 205 -8.59 9.59 33.62
N ASN A 206 -9.72 10.07 34.18
CA ASN A 206 -9.96 11.49 34.47
C ASN A 206 -9.68 12.40 33.26
N TRP A 207 -10.11 11.98 32.06
CA TRP A 207 -9.88 12.75 30.84
C TRP A 207 -10.80 13.95 30.76
N ASP A 208 -10.28 15.06 30.22
CA ASP A 208 -11.10 16.22 29.91
C ASP A 208 -11.95 15.98 28.65
N GLU A 209 -12.95 16.84 28.48
CA GLU A 209 -13.92 16.78 27.39
C GLU A 209 -13.25 16.83 26.02
N ALA A 210 -12.28 17.74 25.85
CA ALA A 210 -11.57 17.93 24.59
C ALA A 210 -10.78 16.67 24.15
N LEU A 211 -10.14 15.98 25.10
CA LEU A 211 -9.45 14.73 24.82
C LEU A 211 -10.41 13.59 24.44
N ILE A 212 -11.56 13.52 25.11
CA ILE A 212 -12.58 12.50 24.86
C ILE A 212 -13.18 12.68 23.46
N GLU A 213 -13.57 13.91 23.10
CA GLU A 213 -14.13 14.25 21.78
C GLU A 213 -13.13 13.93 20.66
N ARG A 214 -11.85 14.18 20.88
CA ARG A 214 -10.79 13.90 19.90
C ARG A 214 -10.61 12.40 19.64
N ILE A 215 -10.65 11.57 20.68
CA ILE A 215 -10.29 10.13 20.61
C ILE A 215 -11.51 9.22 20.36
N CYS A 216 -12.69 9.68 20.77
CA CYS A 216 -13.95 8.98 20.57
C CYS A 216 -14.95 9.87 19.83
N PRO A 217 -14.67 10.31 18.59
CA PRO A 217 -15.54 11.28 17.96
C PRO A 217 -16.88 10.61 17.61
N THR A 218 -17.97 11.21 18.07
CA THR A 218 -19.32 10.66 18.03
C THR A 218 -20.03 10.88 16.69
N HIS A 219 -19.46 11.72 15.84
CA HIS A 219 -19.96 12.07 14.52
C HIS A 219 -18.84 11.98 13.49
N HIS A 220 -18.94 11.00 12.59
CA HIS A 220 -18.14 10.99 11.37
C HIS A 220 -19.03 10.79 10.16
N ASP A 221 -19.11 11.80 9.29
CA ASP A 221 -19.63 11.60 7.94
C ASP A 221 -18.47 11.19 7.03
N HIS A 222 -18.42 9.90 6.67
CA HIS A 222 -17.46 9.37 5.72
C HIS A 222 -18.16 9.17 4.37
N SER A 223 -18.63 10.26 3.76
CA SER A 223 -19.39 10.22 2.51
C SER A 223 -18.54 9.89 1.26
N SER A 224 -17.21 9.95 1.35
CA SER A 224 -16.33 9.94 0.17
C SER A 224 -15.48 8.68 -0.11
N VAL A 225 -15.56 7.60 0.69
CA VAL A 225 -14.72 6.40 0.47
C VAL A 225 -15.55 5.13 0.22
N GLN A 226 -15.24 4.37 -0.83
CA GLN A 226 -15.85 3.07 -1.16
C GLN A 226 -15.26 1.94 -0.30
N LYS A 227 -16.10 0.95 0.03
CA LYS A 227 -15.90 -0.07 1.08
C LYS A 227 -14.95 -1.21 0.65
N PRO A 228 -13.92 -1.56 1.44
CA PRO A 228 -13.36 -2.91 1.47
C PRO A 228 -14.36 -3.92 2.04
N ALA A 229 -14.06 -5.22 1.90
CA ALA A 229 -14.77 -6.28 2.62
C ALA A 229 -14.54 -6.13 4.14
N PHE A 230 -15.62 -6.08 4.92
CA PHE A 230 -15.59 -5.96 6.37
C PHE A 230 -15.28 -7.29 7.05
N ASP A 231 -14.25 -7.33 7.89
CA ASP A 231 -13.96 -8.50 8.72
C ASP A 231 -14.47 -8.34 10.16
N SER A 232 -15.70 -8.83 10.39
CA SER A 232 -16.30 -8.86 11.73
C SER A 232 -15.53 -9.69 12.77
N CYS A 233 -14.57 -10.51 12.34
CA CYS A 233 -13.72 -11.33 13.20
C CYS A 233 -12.33 -10.72 13.44
N SER A 234 -11.99 -9.59 12.78
CA SER A 234 -10.66 -8.96 12.90
C SER A 234 -10.36 -8.60 14.35
N ILE A 235 -9.11 -8.86 14.78
CA ILE A 235 -8.62 -8.39 16.08
C ILE A 235 -8.62 -6.86 16.15
N MET A 236 -8.58 -6.18 14.99
CA MET A 236 -8.61 -4.72 14.84
C MET A 236 -10.03 -4.14 14.87
N LEU A 237 -11.06 -4.97 15.07
CA LEU A 237 -12.42 -4.49 15.28
C LEU A 237 -12.50 -3.69 16.57
N LYS A 238 -12.70 -2.36 16.45
CA LYS A 238 -12.81 -1.48 17.62
C LYS A 238 -13.99 -1.91 18.51
N TYR A 239 -13.68 -2.29 19.74
CA TYR A 239 -14.67 -2.62 20.74
C TYR A 239 -15.24 -1.37 21.41
N TYR A 240 -16.55 -1.36 21.60
CA TYR A 240 -17.25 -0.39 22.43
C TYR A 240 -18.06 -1.11 23.51
N PRO A 241 -18.00 -0.67 24.78
CA PRO A 241 -18.86 -1.21 25.84
C PRO A 241 -20.34 -1.09 25.47
N HIS A 242 -21.14 -2.09 25.84
CA HIS A 242 -22.59 -2.07 25.59
C HIS A 242 -23.29 -0.85 26.20
N THR A 243 -22.77 -0.36 27.33
CA THR A 243 -23.29 0.85 27.99
C THR A 243 -23.05 2.13 27.19
N TRP A 244 -22.13 2.13 26.22
CA TRP A 244 -21.81 3.30 25.41
C TRP A 244 -22.64 3.38 24.13
N VAL A 245 -23.45 2.39 23.77
CA VAL A 245 -24.12 2.34 22.46
C VAL A 245 -25.62 2.59 22.62
N LYS A 246 -26.18 3.59 21.90
CA LYS A 246 -27.58 4.03 22.00
C LYS A 246 -28.56 2.89 21.71
N HIS A 247 -28.46 2.28 20.54
CA HIS A 247 -29.23 1.11 20.10
C HIS A 247 -28.43 0.34 19.03
N GLY A 248 -28.60 -0.99 18.93
CA GLY A 248 -28.00 -1.82 17.87
C GLY A 248 -26.99 -2.87 18.34
N HIS A 249 -26.29 -3.49 17.40
CA HIS A 249 -25.27 -4.51 17.68
C HIS A 249 -23.96 -3.84 18.09
N CYS A 250 -23.51 -4.07 19.32
CA CYS A 250 -22.17 -3.68 19.73
C CYS A 250 -21.15 -4.59 19.06
N PRO A 251 -20.05 -4.05 18.52
CA PRO A 251 -19.00 -4.89 17.95
C PRO A 251 -18.49 -5.90 18.97
N ARG A 252 -18.29 -7.12 18.52
CA ARG A 252 -17.74 -8.19 19.35
C ARG A 252 -16.32 -7.82 19.78
N PHE A 253 -15.97 -8.11 21.04
CA PHE A 253 -14.58 -8.13 21.45
C PHE A 253 -13.91 -9.39 20.92
N ASN A 254 -13.19 -9.26 19.81
CA ASN A 254 -12.45 -10.35 19.21
C ASN A 254 -11.18 -10.64 20.01
N ILE A 255 -10.81 -11.93 20.11
CA ILE A 255 -9.77 -12.41 21.04
C ILE A 255 -8.60 -13.10 20.34
N ALA A 256 -8.64 -13.16 19.01
CA ALA A 256 -7.63 -13.80 18.18
C ALA A 256 -7.45 -13.01 16.87
N ILE A 257 -6.27 -13.14 16.28
CA ILE A 257 -5.95 -12.62 14.94
C ILE A 257 -6.79 -13.39 13.92
N SER A 258 -7.57 -12.69 13.09
CA SER A 258 -8.39 -13.32 12.04
C SER A 258 -7.53 -13.82 10.87
N GLU A 259 -8.12 -14.57 9.93
CA GLU A 259 -7.38 -14.94 8.72
C GLU A 259 -7.04 -13.71 7.88
N LEU A 260 -7.97 -12.75 7.74
CA LEU A 260 -7.71 -11.53 6.97
C LEU A 260 -6.62 -10.65 7.60
N ASP A 261 -6.54 -10.60 8.93
CA ASP A 261 -5.45 -9.94 9.64
C ASP A 261 -4.08 -10.60 9.33
N LYS A 262 -4.02 -11.94 9.31
CA LYS A 262 -2.79 -12.69 8.98
C LYS A 262 -2.38 -12.44 7.53
N ASP A 263 -3.37 -12.39 6.65
CA ASP A 263 -3.20 -12.15 5.23
C ASP A 263 -2.67 -10.75 4.95
N TYR A 264 -3.18 -9.74 5.66
CA TYR A 264 -2.65 -8.38 5.65
C TYR A 264 -1.15 -8.37 6.01
N ILE A 265 -0.77 -9.04 7.10
CA ILE A 265 0.64 -9.11 7.52
C ILE A 265 1.50 -9.86 6.51
N ARG A 266 1.01 -10.96 5.93
CA ARG A 266 1.74 -11.71 4.90
C ARG A 266 1.99 -10.88 3.64
N PHE A 267 0.99 -10.10 3.23
CA PHE A 267 1.06 -9.26 2.04
C PHE A 267 2.03 -8.07 2.21
N TYR A 268 1.96 -7.38 3.34
CA TYR A 268 2.78 -6.17 3.56
C TYR A 268 4.18 -6.45 4.12
N TYR A 269 4.38 -7.60 4.76
CA TYR A 269 5.68 -8.08 5.22
C TYR A 269 6.06 -9.39 4.53
N PRO A 270 6.21 -9.42 3.19
CA PRO A 270 6.54 -10.64 2.48
C PRO A 270 7.99 -11.06 2.74
N HIS A 271 8.24 -12.36 2.73
CA HIS A 271 9.59 -12.88 2.51
C HIS A 271 10.02 -12.59 1.07
N GLN A 272 11.32 -12.46 0.83
CA GLN A 272 11.83 -12.27 -0.52
C GLN A 272 11.46 -13.47 -1.40
N ASN A 273 10.69 -13.21 -2.46
CA ASN A 273 10.26 -14.20 -3.45
C ASN A 273 10.73 -13.73 -4.83
N PRO A 274 11.54 -14.52 -5.58
CA PRO A 274 11.97 -14.12 -6.92
C PRO A 274 10.80 -14.09 -7.93
N GLY A 275 9.71 -14.81 -7.66
CA GLY A 275 8.52 -14.91 -8.51
C GLY A 275 7.66 -13.64 -8.58
N ILE A 276 7.81 -12.71 -7.65
CA ILE A 276 7.11 -11.42 -7.69
C ILE A 276 7.85 -10.38 -6.85
N GLY A 277 7.93 -9.15 -7.35
CA GLY A 277 8.43 -8.06 -6.53
C GLY A 277 8.37 -6.70 -7.20
N ASN A 278 8.90 -5.72 -6.47
CA ASN A 278 9.00 -4.34 -6.92
C ASN A 278 10.33 -3.74 -6.47
N PHE A 279 10.78 -2.75 -7.24
CA PHE A 279 11.92 -1.89 -6.94
C PHE A 279 11.55 -0.46 -7.31
N ASN A 280 11.95 0.50 -6.49
CA ASN A 280 11.79 1.92 -6.82
C ASN A 280 13.06 2.71 -6.53
N THR A 281 13.25 3.82 -7.23
CA THR A 281 14.45 4.65 -7.14
C THR A 281 14.67 5.25 -5.75
N LEU A 282 13.60 5.45 -4.97
CA LEU A 282 13.70 5.96 -3.59
C LEU A 282 14.36 4.96 -2.62
N GLU A 283 14.50 3.69 -3.02
CA GLU A 283 15.31 2.72 -2.28
C GLU A 283 16.82 3.00 -2.37
N LEU A 284 17.27 3.82 -3.33
CA LEU A 284 18.68 4.15 -3.55
C LEU A 284 19.01 5.58 -3.14
N THR A 285 18.21 6.54 -3.58
CA THR A 285 18.44 7.97 -3.33
C THR A 285 17.13 8.73 -3.27
N ARG A 286 17.12 9.77 -2.43
CA ARG A 286 16.05 10.77 -2.35
C ARG A 286 16.46 12.12 -2.89
N ASN A 287 17.76 12.31 -3.12
CA ASN A 287 18.24 13.53 -3.72
C ASN A 287 17.73 13.58 -5.16
N ILE A 288 17.36 14.78 -5.62
CA ILE A 288 17.03 15.10 -7.01
C ILE A 288 18.32 15.07 -7.84
N THR A 289 19.01 13.93 -7.81
CA THR A 289 20.17 13.66 -8.65
C THR A 289 19.69 12.68 -9.68
N HIS A 290 19.49 13.16 -10.91
CA HIS A 290 19.09 12.33 -12.04
C HIS A 290 20.26 11.43 -12.40
N LEU A 291 20.15 10.15 -12.02
CA LEU A 291 21.14 9.14 -12.38
C LEU A 291 20.70 8.47 -13.69
N PRO A 292 21.63 8.18 -14.61
CA PRO A 292 21.28 7.46 -15.84
C PRO A 292 20.86 6.00 -15.58
N LEU A 293 21.18 5.46 -14.40
CA LEU A 293 20.89 4.08 -14.02
C LEU A 293 20.66 3.94 -12.51
N TYR A 294 19.52 3.38 -12.14
CA TYR A 294 19.16 2.93 -10.80
C TYR A 294 19.10 1.40 -10.83
N THR A 295 19.83 0.73 -9.94
CA THR A 295 19.89 -0.73 -9.91
C THR A 295 20.09 -1.23 -8.49
N LYS A 296 19.52 -2.40 -8.18
CA LYS A 296 19.68 -3.07 -6.89
C LYS A 296 19.88 -4.56 -7.10
N GLU A 297 20.77 -5.18 -6.33
CA GLU A 297 20.87 -6.64 -6.30
C GLU A 297 19.95 -7.20 -5.22
N ILE A 298 19.12 -8.17 -5.61
CA ILE A 298 18.19 -8.86 -4.74
C ILE A 298 18.60 -10.33 -4.74
N SER A 299 19.19 -10.77 -3.63
CA SER A 299 19.48 -12.17 -3.39
C SER A 299 18.28 -12.85 -2.74
N PHE A 300 17.99 -14.10 -3.11
CA PHE A 300 16.92 -14.89 -2.51
C PHE A 300 17.41 -16.28 -2.10
N GLN A 301 16.90 -16.76 -0.97
CA GLN A 301 17.25 -18.08 -0.45
C GLN A 301 16.29 -19.14 -1.02
N GLN A 302 16.49 -19.57 -2.26
CA GLN A 302 15.71 -20.70 -2.77
C GLN A 302 16.52 -21.60 -3.70
N LYS A 303 16.51 -22.91 -3.38
CA LYS A 303 17.17 -23.98 -4.16
C LYS A 303 16.27 -24.59 -5.24
N ASP A 304 14.96 -24.33 -5.23
CA ASP A 304 13.97 -25.17 -5.93
C ASP A 304 13.00 -24.42 -6.88
N GLN A 305 13.26 -23.16 -7.22
CA GLN A 305 12.45 -22.43 -8.22
C GLN A 305 13.33 -21.84 -9.32
N TYR A 306 13.57 -22.63 -10.36
CA TYR A 306 14.21 -22.13 -11.58
C TYR A 306 13.24 -21.20 -12.32
N LEU A 307 13.57 -19.92 -12.43
CA LEU A 307 12.84 -19.00 -13.30
C LEU A 307 13.30 -19.21 -14.74
N HIS A 308 12.35 -19.50 -15.63
CA HIS A 308 12.58 -19.62 -17.08
C HIS A 308 12.41 -18.29 -17.81
N GLY A 309 11.82 -17.29 -17.14
CA GLY A 309 11.61 -15.95 -17.68
C GLY A 309 11.29 -14.96 -16.57
N ILE A 310 11.38 -13.68 -16.91
CA ILE A 310 10.93 -12.59 -16.06
C ILE A 310 10.16 -11.59 -16.92
N ILE A 311 9.00 -11.22 -16.41
CA ILE A 311 8.13 -10.20 -17.00
C ILE A 311 8.26 -8.96 -16.14
N VAL A 312 8.42 -7.81 -16.76
CA VAL A 312 8.60 -6.53 -16.06
C VAL A 312 7.69 -5.47 -16.65
N GLY A 313 7.27 -4.52 -15.84
CA GLY A 313 6.55 -3.34 -16.34
C GLY A 313 6.70 -2.15 -15.42
N LEU A 314 6.45 -0.98 -16.00
CA LEU A 314 6.46 0.29 -15.31
C LEU A 314 5.27 0.35 -14.35
N HIS A 315 5.54 0.72 -13.11
CA HIS A 315 4.55 0.75 -12.03
C HIS A 315 4.30 2.18 -11.52
N TRP A 316 5.33 3.03 -11.64
CA TRP A 316 5.34 4.39 -11.10
C TRP A 316 6.35 5.23 -11.88
N PHE A 317 6.00 6.49 -12.15
CA PHE A 317 6.96 7.55 -12.47
C PHE A 317 6.53 8.91 -11.90
N ASP A 318 7.53 9.77 -11.68
CA ASP A 318 7.42 11.18 -11.29
C ASP A 318 8.51 11.93 -12.07
N THR A 319 8.10 12.83 -12.97
CA THR A 319 9.00 13.49 -13.90
C THR A 319 8.67 14.96 -14.07
N GLU A 320 9.67 15.71 -14.46
CA GLU A 320 9.61 17.13 -14.77
C GLU A 320 8.95 17.37 -16.15
N SER A 321 7.90 18.21 -16.19
CA SER A 321 7.12 18.51 -17.39
C SER A 321 7.94 19.24 -18.46
N SER A 322 8.93 20.02 -18.07
CA SER A 322 9.81 20.72 -19.01
C SER A 322 10.84 19.82 -19.71
N CYS A 323 10.95 18.56 -19.29
CA CYS A 323 11.89 17.57 -19.82
C CYS A 323 11.15 16.45 -20.53
N THR A 324 11.77 15.86 -21.56
CA THR A 324 11.21 14.67 -22.21
C THR A 324 11.16 13.46 -21.27
N LEU A 325 10.08 12.68 -21.32
CA LEU A 325 9.94 11.47 -20.51
C LEU A 325 10.68 10.33 -21.19
N ARG A 326 11.85 9.99 -20.65
CA ARG A 326 12.63 8.82 -21.08
C ARG A 326 12.91 7.89 -19.93
N ILE A 327 12.26 6.73 -19.94
CA ILE A 327 12.37 5.71 -18.91
C ILE A 327 12.36 4.32 -19.52
N ARG A 328 13.23 3.46 -18.99
CA ARG A 328 13.33 2.05 -19.38
C ARG A 328 13.47 1.20 -18.14
N VAL A 329 12.62 0.17 -18.02
CA VAL A 329 12.66 -0.75 -16.88
C VAL A 329 13.06 -2.16 -17.33
N LYS A 330 13.99 -2.77 -16.60
CA LYS A 330 14.50 -4.12 -16.89
C LYS A 330 14.74 -4.88 -15.59
N ALA A 331 14.72 -6.20 -15.67
CA ALA A 331 15.21 -7.05 -14.58
C ALA A 331 15.96 -8.23 -15.17
N VAL A 332 17.14 -8.51 -14.60
CA VAL A 332 18.03 -9.58 -15.08
C VAL A 332 18.24 -10.59 -13.97
N VAL A 333 17.93 -11.85 -14.25
CA VAL A 333 18.29 -12.98 -13.39
C VAL A 333 19.74 -13.36 -13.73
N LYS A 334 20.69 -13.05 -12.84
CA LYS A 334 22.13 -13.30 -13.08
C LYS A 334 22.50 -14.76 -12.86
N ASP A 335 21.90 -15.37 -11.84
CA ASP A 335 22.06 -16.77 -11.46
C ASP A 335 20.76 -17.28 -10.79
N GLN A 336 20.75 -18.52 -10.29
CA GLN A 336 19.57 -19.10 -9.63
C GLN A 336 19.23 -18.46 -8.27
N GLN A 337 19.94 -17.42 -7.82
CA GLN A 337 19.78 -16.81 -6.50
C GLN A 337 19.75 -15.27 -6.52
N THR A 338 20.03 -14.64 -7.67
CA THR A 338 20.23 -13.19 -7.76
C THR A 338 19.44 -12.58 -8.91
N LEU A 339 18.60 -11.61 -8.56
CA LEU A 339 17.87 -10.76 -9.48
C LEU A 339 18.38 -9.32 -9.41
N THR A 340 18.53 -8.67 -10.56
CA THR A 340 18.94 -7.27 -10.65
C THR A 340 17.89 -6.48 -11.44
N PRO A 341 16.88 -5.88 -10.78
CA PRO A 341 16.04 -4.86 -11.38
C PRO A 341 16.83 -3.58 -11.65
N SER A 342 16.51 -2.91 -12.75
CA SER A 342 17.07 -1.62 -13.11
C SER A 342 16.03 -0.69 -13.74
N ILE A 343 16.22 0.60 -13.48
CA ILE A 343 15.49 1.70 -14.11
C ILE A 343 16.55 2.60 -14.73
N SER A 344 16.45 2.85 -16.04
CA SER A 344 17.39 3.68 -16.79
C SER A 344 16.68 4.91 -17.33
N THR A 345 17.39 6.04 -17.32
CA THR A 345 17.00 7.29 -17.96
C THR A 345 18.17 7.83 -18.77
N TRP A 346 17.89 8.67 -19.76
CA TRP A 346 18.92 9.18 -20.65
C TRP A 346 18.54 10.55 -21.22
N ALA A 347 19.54 11.20 -21.83
CA ALA A 347 19.45 12.54 -22.41
C ALA A 347 18.95 13.58 -21.38
N ASP A 348 17.97 14.42 -21.73
CA ASP A 348 17.42 15.49 -20.88
C ASP A 348 16.32 15.02 -19.92
N SER A 349 16.05 13.72 -19.82
CA SER A 349 15.01 13.17 -18.93
C SER A 349 15.33 13.46 -17.46
N ALA A 350 14.43 14.20 -16.82
CA ALA A 350 14.49 14.51 -15.40
C ALA A 350 13.39 13.75 -14.66
N ILE A 351 13.77 12.60 -14.08
CA ILE A 351 12.90 11.82 -13.19
C ILE A 351 13.22 12.13 -11.73
N TYR A 352 12.18 12.39 -10.94
CA TYR A 352 12.28 12.51 -9.48
C TYR A 352 12.21 11.13 -8.83
N SER A 353 11.32 10.27 -9.33
CA SER A 353 11.21 8.89 -8.87
C SER A 353 10.56 7.98 -9.92
N ALA A 354 10.82 6.70 -9.81
CA ALA A 354 10.18 5.68 -10.65
C ALA A 354 10.18 4.31 -9.97
N GLY A 355 9.29 3.43 -10.43
CA GLY A 355 9.14 2.08 -9.93
C GLY A 355 8.92 1.05 -11.03
N ILE A 356 9.51 -0.12 -10.82
CA ILE A 356 9.35 -1.32 -11.62
C ILE A 356 8.70 -2.41 -10.77
N SER A 357 7.78 -3.15 -11.37
CA SER A 357 7.28 -4.43 -10.83
C SER A 357 7.73 -5.56 -11.74
N TRP A 358 7.93 -6.75 -11.18
CA TRP A 358 8.22 -7.96 -11.95
C TRP A 358 7.41 -9.17 -11.50
N LEU A 359 7.27 -10.10 -12.44
CA LEU A 359 6.73 -11.44 -12.28
C LEU A 359 7.75 -12.43 -12.82
N GLY A 360 8.21 -13.35 -11.98
CA GLY A 360 9.09 -14.44 -12.35
C GLY A 360 8.29 -15.63 -12.90
N VAL A 361 8.62 -16.07 -14.12
CA VAL A 361 7.96 -17.19 -14.78
C VAL A 361 8.68 -18.49 -14.40
N GLY A 362 8.22 -19.11 -13.32
CA GLY A 362 8.68 -20.44 -12.89
C GLY A 362 7.90 -21.59 -13.53
N PRO A 363 8.18 -22.85 -13.15
CA PRO A 363 7.54 -24.04 -13.73
C PRO A 363 6.01 -24.03 -13.61
N LYS A 364 5.47 -23.49 -12.50
CA LYS A 364 4.02 -23.35 -12.29
C LYS A 364 3.35 -22.41 -13.30
N LEU A 365 4.09 -21.43 -13.82
CA LEU A 365 3.64 -20.48 -14.83
C LEU A 365 4.19 -20.81 -16.22
N GLY A 366 4.73 -22.01 -16.45
CA GLY A 366 5.32 -22.42 -17.73
C GLY A 366 4.32 -22.48 -18.90
N PHE A 367 3.02 -22.37 -18.63
CA PHE A 367 1.97 -22.22 -19.65
C PHE A 367 1.86 -20.79 -20.20
N LEU A 368 2.49 -19.80 -19.56
CA LEU A 368 2.50 -18.42 -20.02
C LEU A 368 3.38 -18.31 -21.27
N GLN A 369 2.83 -17.65 -22.30
CA GLN A 369 3.64 -17.06 -23.35
C GLN A 369 3.75 -15.57 -23.09
N HIS A 370 4.94 -15.00 -23.25
CA HIS A 370 5.19 -13.60 -22.98
C HIS A 370 6.28 -13.06 -23.90
N GLY A 371 6.37 -11.74 -24.00
CA GLY A 371 7.39 -11.09 -24.81
C GLY A 371 7.33 -9.58 -24.68
N ILE A 372 8.16 -8.92 -25.48
CA ILE A 372 8.26 -7.47 -25.56
C ILE A 372 8.12 -7.10 -27.03
N CYS A 373 7.33 -6.07 -27.31
CA CYS A 373 7.25 -5.43 -28.61
C CYS A 373 7.72 -3.98 -28.47
N THR A 374 8.75 -3.62 -29.20
CA THR A 374 9.24 -2.24 -29.26
C THR A 374 8.78 -1.59 -30.56
N ALA A 375 8.14 -0.43 -30.46
CA ALA A 375 7.83 0.42 -31.59
C ALA A 375 8.76 1.63 -31.55
N GLU A 376 9.64 1.73 -32.54
CA GLU A 376 10.38 2.95 -32.85
C GLU A 376 9.51 3.83 -33.75
N LEU A 377 9.27 5.05 -33.31
CA LEU A 377 8.43 6.04 -33.98
C LEU A 377 9.30 7.26 -34.31
N THR A 378 9.00 7.93 -35.41
CA THR A 378 9.75 9.11 -35.85
C THR A 378 8.85 10.32 -35.81
N ALA A 379 9.43 11.53 -35.72
CA ALA A 379 8.66 12.77 -35.82
C ALA A 379 7.84 12.88 -37.13
N ALA A 380 8.25 12.18 -38.20
CA ALA A 380 7.51 12.10 -39.47
C ALA A 380 6.34 11.08 -39.44
N SER A 381 6.29 10.20 -38.45
CA SER A 381 5.23 9.21 -38.22
C SER A 381 5.08 8.98 -36.71
N PRO A 382 4.53 9.98 -35.97
CA PRO A 382 4.45 9.96 -34.51
C PRO A 382 3.41 8.96 -33.98
N ARG A 383 2.84 8.13 -34.85
CA ARG A 383 1.86 7.08 -34.54
C ARG A 383 2.34 5.79 -35.20
N PRO A 384 2.25 4.62 -34.53
CA PRO A 384 2.47 3.36 -35.22
C PRO A 384 1.45 3.27 -36.35
N VAL A 385 1.95 3.19 -37.60
CA VAL A 385 1.10 3.21 -38.79
C VAL A 385 0.14 2.01 -38.81
N ASN A 386 0.50 0.91 -38.13
CA ASN A 386 -0.36 -0.25 -37.92
C ASN A 386 -0.05 -0.93 -36.58
N PRO A 387 -1.02 -1.63 -35.97
CA PRO A 387 -0.78 -2.50 -34.83
C PRO A 387 0.23 -3.61 -35.18
N THR A 388 1.12 -3.96 -34.25
CA THR A 388 2.14 -5.00 -34.46
C THR A 388 1.53 -6.39 -34.26
N LEU A 389 1.62 -7.26 -35.28
CA LEU A 389 1.21 -8.66 -35.17
C LEU A 389 2.22 -9.45 -34.33
N VAL A 390 1.73 -10.19 -33.34
CA VAL A 390 2.52 -11.11 -32.51
C VAL A 390 1.97 -12.51 -32.68
N GLU A 391 2.80 -13.43 -33.15
CA GLU A 391 2.48 -14.85 -33.26
C GLU A 391 2.86 -15.59 -31.97
N PHE A 392 1.97 -16.45 -31.49
CA PHE A 392 2.25 -17.31 -30.35
C PHE A 392 3.25 -18.39 -30.76
N SER A 393 4.29 -18.59 -29.95
CA SER A 393 5.30 -19.63 -30.19
C SER A 393 4.67 -21.03 -30.21
N THR A 394 3.60 -21.21 -29.45
CA THR A 394 2.72 -22.38 -29.54
C THR A 394 1.27 -21.90 -29.65
N PRO A 395 0.54 -22.23 -30.73
CA PRO A 395 -0.86 -21.86 -30.85
C PRO A 395 -1.70 -22.41 -29.69
N PHE A 396 -2.62 -21.59 -29.18
CA PHE A 396 -3.60 -22.01 -28.19
C PHE A 396 -4.74 -22.81 -28.85
N ARG A 397 -5.51 -23.53 -28.04
CA ARG A 397 -6.70 -24.27 -28.52
C ARG A 397 -7.88 -23.35 -28.84
N THR A 398 -8.04 -22.32 -28.03
CA THR A 398 -9.05 -21.26 -28.15
C THR A 398 -8.34 -19.92 -27.99
N PRO A 399 -8.95 -18.78 -28.39
CA PRO A 399 -8.37 -17.47 -28.13
C PRO A 399 -7.95 -17.34 -26.65
N PRO A 400 -6.67 -17.03 -26.36
CA PRO A 400 -6.19 -16.88 -25.00
C PRO A 400 -6.66 -15.56 -24.38
N LYS A 401 -6.45 -15.40 -23.08
CA LYS A 401 -6.43 -14.07 -22.47
C LYS A 401 -5.05 -13.45 -22.69
N VAL A 402 -5.03 -12.17 -23.05
CA VAL A 402 -3.81 -11.39 -23.30
C VAL A 402 -3.92 -10.07 -22.54
N ILE A 403 -2.83 -9.65 -21.88
CA ILE A 403 -2.69 -8.29 -21.35
C ILE A 403 -1.42 -7.65 -21.92
N CYS A 404 -1.44 -6.33 -22.06
CA CYS A 404 -0.32 -5.51 -22.51
C CYS A 404 -0.05 -4.42 -21.47
N PHE A 405 1.20 -4.03 -21.31
CA PHE A 405 1.61 -3.02 -20.34
C PHE A 405 2.91 -2.33 -20.78
N LEU A 406 3.14 -1.13 -20.24
CA LEU A 406 4.26 -0.29 -20.58
C LEU A 406 5.53 -0.77 -19.87
N GLN A 407 6.63 -0.80 -20.61
CA GLN A 407 7.95 -1.13 -20.08
C GLN A 407 8.94 0.02 -20.32
N ASP A 408 9.02 0.50 -21.56
CA ASP A 408 9.86 1.63 -21.93
C ASP A 408 9.02 2.72 -22.59
N ILE A 409 9.36 3.98 -22.32
CA ILE A 409 8.70 5.15 -22.90
C ILE A 409 9.78 6.18 -23.23
N ASP A 410 9.74 6.71 -24.44
CA ASP A 410 10.49 7.88 -24.91
C ASP A 410 9.49 8.83 -25.60
N MET A 411 9.12 9.92 -24.92
CA MET A 411 8.07 10.85 -25.31
C MET A 411 8.48 12.29 -25.08
N ASP A 412 8.13 13.18 -26.01
CA ASP A 412 8.38 14.62 -25.88
C ASP A 412 7.42 15.32 -24.89
N SER A 413 7.88 16.44 -24.34
CA SER A 413 7.14 17.33 -23.43
C SER A 413 6.28 18.40 -24.11
N ASN A 414 6.11 18.36 -25.43
CA ASN A 414 5.53 19.47 -26.19
C ASN A 414 3.98 19.56 -26.15
N ASP A 415 3.31 18.53 -25.68
CA ASP A 415 1.85 18.44 -25.54
C ASP A 415 1.55 17.58 -24.31
N ASN A 416 0.28 17.31 -24.05
CA ASN A 416 -0.13 16.37 -23.01
C ASN A 416 0.56 15.00 -23.15
N TRP A 417 0.80 14.39 -22.01
CA TRP A 417 1.46 13.10 -21.88
C TRP A 417 0.44 12.00 -22.05
N ARG A 418 0.41 11.37 -23.23
CA ARG A 418 -0.61 10.37 -23.58
C ARG A 418 0.01 9.12 -24.17
N ILE A 419 -0.37 7.98 -23.62
CA ILE A 419 -0.07 6.68 -24.23
C ILE A 419 -1.07 5.64 -23.76
N LYS A 420 -1.43 4.72 -24.64
CA LYS A 420 -2.24 3.54 -24.33
C LYS A 420 -1.74 2.32 -25.08
N ALA A 421 -1.38 1.28 -24.34
CA ALA A 421 -1.02 -0.03 -24.90
C ALA A 421 -2.15 -1.05 -24.67
N TYR A 422 -2.58 -1.75 -25.71
CA TYR A 422 -3.65 -2.77 -25.56
C TYR A 422 -3.63 -3.85 -26.65
N PRO A 423 -4.02 -5.09 -26.32
CA PRO A 423 -4.16 -6.15 -27.30
C PRO A 423 -5.46 -6.02 -28.10
N SER A 424 -5.45 -6.50 -29.35
CA SER A 424 -6.63 -6.62 -30.23
C SER A 424 -6.49 -7.83 -31.15
N ASP A 425 -7.55 -8.18 -31.89
CA ASP A 425 -7.54 -9.28 -32.87
C ASP A 425 -6.98 -10.60 -32.32
N ILE A 426 -7.36 -10.95 -31.09
CA ILE A 426 -6.85 -12.14 -30.40
C ILE A 426 -7.46 -13.40 -31.03
N THR A 427 -6.61 -14.22 -31.63
CA THR A 427 -6.92 -15.53 -32.19
C THR A 427 -6.13 -16.61 -31.44
N PRO A 428 -6.37 -17.91 -31.67
CA PRO A 428 -5.53 -18.94 -31.08
C PRO A 428 -4.08 -18.92 -31.60
N GLN A 429 -3.80 -18.29 -32.74
CA GLN A 429 -2.47 -18.28 -33.38
C GLN A 429 -1.69 -16.99 -33.10
N SER A 430 -2.38 -15.86 -32.94
CA SER A 430 -1.75 -14.55 -32.86
C SER A 430 -2.68 -13.51 -32.23
N PHE A 431 -2.12 -12.35 -31.93
CA PHE A 431 -2.86 -11.14 -31.57
C PHE A 431 -2.12 -9.91 -32.11
N LYS A 432 -2.74 -8.73 -32.02
CA LYS A 432 -2.09 -7.47 -32.36
C LYS A 432 -1.90 -6.59 -31.13
N ILE A 433 -0.74 -5.95 -31.03
CA ILE A 433 -0.43 -4.92 -30.03
C ILE A 433 -0.69 -3.54 -30.63
N ASN A 434 -1.51 -2.74 -29.95
CA ASN A 434 -1.74 -1.34 -30.28
C ASN A 434 -0.96 -0.46 -29.31
N ILE A 435 -0.31 0.59 -29.83
CA ILE A 435 0.32 1.65 -29.05
C ILE A 435 -0.27 2.96 -29.56
N ASP A 436 -1.07 3.62 -28.74
CA ASP A 436 -1.75 4.86 -29.12
C ASP A 436 -1.23 6.02 -28.28
N PRO A 437 -0.41 6.93 -28.85
CA PRO A 437 0.08 8.11 -28.14
C PRO A 437 -1.00 9.20 -28.04
N GLY A 438 -2.21 9.04 -28.57
CA GLY A 438 -3.23 10.08 -28.53
C GLY A 438 -2.99 11.24 -29.52
N ALA A 439 -3.75 12.32 -29.36
CA ALA A 439 -3.60 13.52 -30.18
C ALA A 439 -2.46 14.40 -29.63
N GLY A 440 -1.70 15.07 -30.50
CA GLY A 440 -0.69 16.05 -30.10
C GLY A 440 0.64 15.47 -29.58
N THR A 441 0.57 14.37 -28.83
CA THR A 441 1.75 13.71 -28.23
C THR A 441 2.68 13.13 -29.29
N ILE A 442 3.98 13.38 -29.12
CA ILE A 442 5.05 12.82 -29.96
C ILE A 442 5.75 11.74 -29.15
N LEU A 443 5.59 10.49 -29.60
CA LEU A 443 6.25 9.31 -29.06
C LEU A 443 7.39 8.93 -30.00
N HIS A 444 8.61 8.75 -29.47
CA HIS A 444 9.80 8.31 -30.22
C HIS A 444 10.05 6.81 -30.07
N GLU A 445 9.81 6.27 -28.88
CA GLU A 445 9.92 4.83 -28.62
C GLU A 445 8.92 4.43 -27.54
N ALA A 446 8.30 3.27 -27.71
CA ALA A 446 7.66 2.57 -26.60
C ALA A 446 7.89 1.08 -26.69
N SER A 447 8.25 0.47 -25.56
CA SER A 447 8.28 -0.98 -25.40
C SER A 447 7.06 -1.43 -24.60
N VAL A 448 6.28 -2.33 -25.18
CA VAL A 448 5.12 -2.96 -24.56
C VAL A 448 5.45 -4.40 -24.22
N GLY A 449 5.42 -4.71 -22.94
CA GLY A 449 5.41 -6.09 -22.46
C GLY A 449 4.03 -6.69 -22.63
N TRP A 450 3.98 -7.99 -22.89
CA TRP A 450 2.73 -8.74 -22.99
C TRP A 450 2.86 -10.12 -22.36
N LEU A 451 1.73 -10.64 -21.90
CA LEU A 451 1.59 -12.04 -21.51
C LEU A 451 0.26 -12.62 -21.99
N ALA A 452 0.25 -13.92 -22.28
CA ALA A 452 -0.87 -14.65 -22.80
C ALA A 452 -0.99 -16.04 -22.15
N TYR A 453 -2.22 -16.46 -21.88
CA TYR A 453 -2.51 -17.76 -21.26
C TYR A 453 -3.88 -18.31 -21.68
N PRO A 454 -4.12 -19.63 -21.58
CA PRO A 454 -5.42 -20.20 -21.89
C PRO A 454 -6.53 -19.60 -21.01
N ALA A 455 -7.62 -19.13 -21.60
CA ALA A 455 -8.68 -18.41 -20.86
C ALA A 455 -9.33 -19.23 -19.73
N GLU A 456 -9.31 -20.56 -19.84
CA GLU A 456 -9.88 -21.51 -18.87
C GLU A 456 -8.90 -22.00 -17.79
N THR A 457 -7.70 -21.43 -17.72
CA THR A 457 -6.71 -21.82 -16.69
C THR A 457 -7.26 -21.54 -15.29
N VAL A 458 -7.30 -22.58 -14.45
CA VAL A 458 -7.73 -22.49 -13.05
C VAL A 458 -6.61 -21.90 -12.21
N GLY A 459 -6.95 -21.11 -11.19
CA GLY A 459 -5.96 -20.48 -10.31
C GLY A 459 -5.19 -19.35 -10.99
N VAL A 460 -5.75 -18.75 -12.05
CA VAL A 460 -5.21 -17.59 -12.77
C VAL A 460 -6.33 -16.66 -13.20
N ALA A 461 -6.10 -15.35 -13.07
CA ALA A 461 -6.98 -14.32 -13.59
C ALA A 461 -6.17 -13.12 -14.11
N SER A 462 -6.75 -12.34 -15.01
CA SER A 462 -6.18 -11.08 -15.47
C SER A 462 -7.29 -10.12 -15.85
N GLY A 463 -6.95 -8.84 -15.88
CA GLY A 463 -7.88 -7.78 -16.26
C GLY A 463 -7.18 -6.44 -16.36
N ARG A 464 -7.99 -5.39 -16.42
CA ARG A 464 -7.56 -4.00 -16.50
C ARG A 464 -8.38 -3.15 -15.54
N ILE A 465 -7.75 -2.11 -15.00
CA ILE A 465 -8.38 -1.06 -14.19
C ILE A 465 -8.14 0.28 -14.87
N ASP A 466 -9.13 1.17 -14.82
CA ASP A 466 -9.08 2.47 -15.47
C ASP A 466 -9.80 3.52 -14.62
N THR A 467 -9.25 4.73 -14.52
CA THR A 467 -9.93 5.83 -13.82
C THR A 467 -11.25 6.22 -14.47
N ASN A 468 -11.40 5.99 -15.78
CA ASN A 468 -12.64 6.25 -16.50
C ASN A 468 -13.79 5.32 -16.08
N ASP A 469 -13.50 4.20 -15.40
CA ASP A 469 -14.53 3.33 -14.82
C ASP A 469 -15.19 3.96 -13.58
N LEU A 470 -14.55 4.97 -12.97
CA LEU A 470 -15.01 5.64 -11.75
C LEU A 470 -15.59 7.03 -12.00
N ARG A 471 -15.07 7.72 -13.01
CA ARG A 471 -15.37 9.13 -13.27
C ARG A 471 -15.20 9.48 -14.74
N SER A 472 -15.73 10.62 -15.14
CA SER A 472 -15.44 11.18 -16.46
C SER A 472 -14.01 11.74 -16.50
N TRP A 473 -13.38 11.70 -17.68
CA TRP A 473 -11.99 12.14 -17.87
C TRP A 473 -11.75 13.62 -17.49
N ASN A 474 -12.78 14.46 -17.61
CA ASN A 474 -12.72 15.89 -17.32
C ASN A 474 -13.00 16.25 -15.85
N ASP A 475 -13.44 15.29 -15.04
CA ASP A 475 -13.56 15.43 -13.59
C ASP A 475 -12.26 14.97 -12.94
N THR A 476 -11.19 15.73 -13.11
CA THR A 476 -9.85 15.27 -12.72
C THR A 476 -9.73 15.11 -11.20
N GLN A 477 -9.17 13.98 -10.78
CA GLN A 477 -8.98 13.65 -9.36
C GLN A 477 -7.59 13.06 -9.18
N GLN A 478 -6.90 13.50 -8.13
CA GLN A 478 -5.58 12.98 -7.78
C GLN A 478 -5.66 11.55 -7.24
N HIS A 479 -6.72 11.22 -6.51
CA HIS A 479 -6.87 9.92 -5.86
C HIS A 479 -8.05 9.14 -6.45
N ASN A 480 -7.74 8.06 -7.17
CA ASN A 480 -8.74 7.19 -7.78
C ASN A 480 -8.56 5.79 -7.21
N ALA A 481 -9.55 5.28 -6.49
CA ALA A 481 -9.46 3.97 -5.87
C ALA A 481 -10.78 3.24 -5.95
N SER A 482 -10.70 1.93 -6.14
CA SER A 482 -11.84 1.04 -6.15
C SER A 482 -11.39 -0.39 -5.83
N CYS A 483 -12.31 -1.34 -5.92
CA CYS A 483 -12.01 -2.76 -5.83
C CYS A 483 -12.27 -3.44 -7.17
N THR A 484 -11.59 -4.55 -7.42
CA THR A 484 -11.89 -5.43 -8.53
C THR A 484 -12.11 -6.84 -7.99
N SER A 485 -13.11 -7.53 -8.53
CA SER A 485 -13.42 -8.91 -8.17
C SER A 485 -12.89 -9.86 -9.24
N PHE A 486 -12.40 -11.00 -8.80
CA PHE A 486 -12.02 -12.06 -9.71
C PHE A 486 -13.27 -12.76 -10.25
N SER A 487 -13.27 -13.09 -11.54
CA SER A 487 -14.40 -13.79 -12.18
C SER A 487 -14.70 -15.14 -11.55
N LYS A 488 -13.69 -15.76 -10.94
CA LYS A 488 -13.78 -16.99 -10.14
C LYS A 488 -12.91 -16.77 -8.90
N PRO A 489 -13.42 -17.04 -7.68
CA PRO A 489 -12.61 -16.98 -6.48
C PRO A 489 -11.44 -17.97 -6.56
N PHE A 490 -10.30 -17.56 -6.01
CA PHE A 490 -9.14 -18.41 -5.82
C PHE A 490 -9.33 -19.31 -4.58
N SER A 491 -8.58 -20.40 -4.49
CA SER A 491 -8.57 -21.31 -3.34
C SER A 491 -7.77 -20.77 -2.15
N LYS A 492 -6.88 -19.81 -2.41
CA LYS A 492 -6.04 -19.09 -1.47
C LYS A 492 -5.76 -17.70 -2.03
N ILE A 493 -5.16 -16.83 -1.22
CA ILE A 493 -4.79 -15.50 -1.69
C ILE A 493 -3.81 -15.60 -2.86
N PRO A 494 -4.15 -15.01 -4.02
CA PRO A 494 -3.25 -15.00 -5.16
C PRO A 494 -2.15 -13.95 -4.99
N ASN A 495 -1.03 -14.15 -5.67
CA ASN A 495 -0.13 -13.06 -6.00
C ASN A 495 -0.81 -12.16 -7.04
N VAL A 496 -0.57 -10.85 -6.99
CA VAL A 496 -1.13 -9.88 -7.97
C VAL A 496 0.00 -9.01 -8.52
N PHE A 497 0.26 -9.17 -9.81
CA PHE A 497 1.15 -8.32 -10.58
C PHE A 497 0.33 -7.22 -11.26
N VAL A 498 0.64 -5.94 -10.99
CA VAL A 498 -0.05 -4.77 -11.57
C VAL A 498 0.98 -3.80 -12.14
N VAL A 499 0.74 -3.34 -13.36
CA VAL A 499 1.64 -2.47 -14.13
C VAL A 499 0.84 -1.54 -15.03
N LEU A 500 1.37 -0.33 -15.26
CA LEU A 500 0.72 0.71 -16.04
C LEU A 500 0.58 0.28 -17.50
N ASP A 501 -0.58 0.53 -18.10
CA ASP A 501 -0.83 0.33 -19.53
C ASP A 501 -1.21 1.61 -20.27
N SER A 502 -1.61 2.65 -19.52
CA SER A 502 -2.02 3.92 -20.09
C SER A 502 -1.98 5.08 -19.10
N PHE A 503 -1.85 6.28 -19.65
CA PHE A 503 -2.07 7.54 -18.95
C PHE A 503 -2.37 8.67 -19.93
N ASP A 504 -3.11 9.68 -19.45
CA ASP A 504 -3.37 10.98 -20.10
C ASP A 504 -3.24 12.08 -19.04
N TYR A 505 -2.19 12.88 -19.17
CA TYR A 505 -1.87 13.99 -18.26
C TYR A 505 -1.72 15.29 -19.02
N ASP A 506 -2.02 16.38 -18.33
CA ASP A 506 -1.75 17.73 -18.79
C ASP A 506 -0.26 17.96 -19.07
N GLY A 507 0.04 18.64 -20.18
CA GLY A 507 1.41 18.89 -20.64
C GLY A 507 2.15 19.94 -19.79
N ASP A 508 1.42 20.89 -19.19
CA ASP A 508 2.01 22.02 -18.46
C ASP A 508 2.34 21.67 -17.00
N GLN A 509 1.89 20.51 -16.53
CA GLN A 509 2.11 20.04 -15.15
C GLN A 509 2.97 18.78 -15.16
N ASN A 510 3.81 18.64 -14.14
CA ASN A 510 4.66 17.46 -13.97
C ASN A 510 3.77 16.21 -13.91
N PRO A 511 3.93 15.22 -14.81
CA PRO A 511 3.10 14.04 -14.78
C PRO A 511 3.61 13.07 -13.72
N ARG A 512 2.73 12.74 -12.78
CA ARG A 512 3.03 11.90 -11.63
C ARG A 512 1.97 10.84 -11.48
N LEU A 513 2.39 9.59 -11.61
CA LEU A 513 1.48 8.45 -11.61
C LEU A 513 2.11 7.29 -10.88
N ARG A 514 1.32 6.70 -9.99
CA ARG A 514 1.59 5.36 -9.47
C ARG A 514 0.31 4.54 -9.42
N VAL A 515 0.44 3.25 -9.67
CA VAL A 515 -0.59 2.26 -9.33
C VAL A 515 -0.20 1.57 -8.02
N SER A 516 -1.18 1.13 -7.23
CA SER A 516 -0.94 0.30 -6.06
C SER A 516 -2.09 -0.65 -5.82
N THR A 517 -1.81 -1.75 -5.09
CA THR A 517 -2.81 -2.72 -4.68
C THR A 517 -2.78 -2.95 -3.17
N SER A 518 -3.93 -3.30 -2.62
CA SER A 518 -4.13 -3.60 -1.21
C SER A 518 -5.25 -4.62 -1.03
N LEU A 519 -5.33 -5.21 0.16
CA LEU A 519 -6.45 -6.10 0.55
C LEU A 519 -6.73 -7.19 -0.48
N VAL A 520 -5.68 -7.87 -0.94
CA VAL A 520 -5.81 -9.02 -1.83
C VAL A 520 -6.45 -10.17 -1.05
N THR A 521 -7.60 -10.62 -1.53
CA THR A 521 -8.37 -11.75 -1.01
C THR A 521 -8.54 -12.79 -2.11
N PRO A 522 -9.05 -13.99 -1.81
CA PRO A 522 -9.39 -14.94 -2.86
C PRO A 522 -10.48 -14.44 -3.83
N ASP A 523 -11.29 -13.44 -3.44
CA ASP A 523 -12.41 -12.92 -4.23
C ASP A 523 -12.05 -11.68 -5.06
N GLY A 524 -10.99 -10.96 -4.72
CA GLY A 524 -10.62 -9.72 -5.37
C GLY A 524 -9.52 -8.96 -4.66
N PHE A 525 -9.24 -7.75 -5.12
CA PHE A 525 -8.29 -6.83 -4.48
C PHE A 525 -8.71 -5.38 -4.65
N ASN A 526 -8.22 -4.52 -3.77
CA ASN A 526 -8.34 -3.08 -3.89
C ASN A 526 -7.18 -2.52 -4.70
N TRP A 527 -7.47 -1.51 -5.50
CA TRP A 527 -6.48 -0.82 -6.32
C TRP A 527 -6.59 0.69 -6.16
N SER A 528 -5.48 1.38 -6.41
CA SER A 528 -5.44 2.84 -6.46
C SER A 528 -4.55 3.31 -7.61
N LEU A 529 -5.04 4.28 -8.38
CA LEU A 529 -4.30 5.05 -9.38
C LEU A 529 -4.21 6.48 -8.86
N GLN A 530 -2.99 6.89 -8.51
CA GLN A 530 -2.75 8.09 -7.74
C GLN A 530 -1.81 9.04 -8.47
N SER A 531 -2.16 10.32 -8.39
CA SER A 531 -1.34 11.46 -8.71
C SER A 531 -1.25 12.39 -7.50
N TRP A 532 -0.44 13.45 -7.58
CA TRP A 532 -0.18 14.35 -6.46
C TRP A 532 0.37 15.70 -6.92
N ALA A 533 0.47 16.63 -5.98
CA ALA A 533 0.95 18.00 -6.18
C ALA A 533 0.12 18.76 -7.23
N ASP A 534 0.75 19.28 -8.27
CA ASP A 534 0.14 20.08 -9.34
C ASP A 534 -0.32 19.25 -10.54
N SER A 535 -0.08 17.93 -10.54
CA SER A 535 -0.46 17.05 -11.64
C SER A 535 -1.96 17.04 -11.93
N ILE A 536 -2.31 17.13 -13.21
CA ILE A 536 -3.68 17.01 -13.71
C ILE A 536 -3.82 15.69 -14.47
N MET A 537 -4.45 14.70 -13.83
CA MET A 537 -4.68 13.36 -14.40
C MET A 537 -6.06 13.29 -15.07
N TYR A 538 -6.08 13.36 -16.40
CA TYR A 538 -7.30 13.12 -17.18
C TYR A 538 -7.68 11.64 -17.13
N GLN A 539 -6.70 10.75 -17.36
CA GLN A 539 -6.88 9.30 -17.32
C GLN A 539 -5.62 8.58 -16.83
N ALA A 540 -5.80 7.45 -16.16
CA ALA A 540 -4.75 6.46 -15.97
C ALA A 540 -5.34 5.05 -16.01
N GLY A 541 -4.54 4.08 -16.47
CA GLY A 541 -4.94 2.68 -16.53
C GLY A 541 -3.79 1.72 -16.28
N ALA A 542 -4.13 0.57 -15.73
CA ALA A 542 -3.18 -0.49 -15.42
C ALA A 542 -3.76 -1.87 -15.73
N SER A 543 -2.89 -2.75 -16.20
CA SER A 543 -3.19 -4.15 -16.41
C SER A 543 -2.72 -4.97 -15.23
N TRP A 544 -3.47 -6.02 -14.88
CA TRP A 544 -3.16 -6.89 -13.77
C TRP A 544 -3.25 -8.37 -14.13
N PHE A 545 -2.40 -9.16 -13.49
CA PHE A 545 -2.36 -10.61 -13.57
C PHE A 545 -2.25 -11.20 -12.16
N ALA A 546 -3.11 -12.15 -11.83
CA ALA A 546 -3.19 -12.79 -10.53
C ALA A 546 -3.06 -14.31 -10.66
N TRP A 547 -2.30 -14.95 -9.77
CA TRP A 547 -2.12 -16.41 -9.76
C TRP A 547 -1.94 -16.98 -8.35
N GLU A 548 -2.30 -18.25 -8.22
CA GLU A 548 -2.05 -19.04 -7.00
C GLU A 548 -0.64 -19.62 -6.97
N ASP A 549 0.07 -19.40 -5.85
CA ASP A 549 1.49 -19.76 -5.77
C ASP A 549 1.86 -21.22 -5.46
#